data_AF-A0A9D7IFP1-F1
#
_entry.id   AF-A0A9D7IFP1-F1
#
_cell.length_a   1.000
_cell.length_b   1.000
_cell.length_c   1.000
_cell.angle_alpha   90.00
_cell.angle_beta   90.00
_cell.angle_gamma   90.00
#
_symmetry.space_group_name_H-M   'P 1'
#
loop_
_entity.id
_entity.type
_entity.pdbx_description
1 polymer ?
#
loop_
_entity_poly.entity_id
_entity_poly.type
_entity_poly.pdbx_seq_one_letter_code
_entity_poly.pdbx_strand_id
1 'polypeptide(L)'
;MARAQQEGELVSVKGLALSGPELGPIRYIQDETGAIALYPGAGSVPGLELIKEGDEVLVSGALDTYQGLLEMSPILSLEILSTGNPLPEPQIIFPAGFNEQRESEHIRLQCVAFEDAGSFEADQTYTLEHYDGIGFNLYIPEGHPLVGQEIPEQPVELSGILSRFNGYRVLVRDMDDLAASPCLYFEGEILPAALETGSISLNWETNKPCSCRVLYGTETSLENELDIPGQFTNHSALLENLTPATAYYLRAQCNSNGFELLSPVRIYSTASNSPGQIEVYFNQSTDPVFSSGTFPSGNSWPEAEAAILERIDQAVYTIDVAVYNANLDHWIDASSMPTSAGCK
;
A
#
# COMPACT_ATOMS: atom_id res chain seq x y z
N MET A 1 -34.99 -17.41 -2.13
CA MET A 1 -33.63 -16.96 -2.54
C MET A 1 -32.91 -18.14 -3.18
N ALA A 2 -32.29 -17.94 -4.35
CA ALA A 2 -31.56 -19.01 -5.05
C ALA A 2 -30.45 -19.61 -4.15
N ARG A 3 -29.72 -18.78 -3.41
CA ARG A 3 -28.65 -19.21 -2.49
C ARG A 3 -29.07 -20.11 -1.32
N ALA A 4 -30.37 -20.25 -1.05
CA ALA A 4 -30.87 -21.16 0.00
C ALA A 4 -31.20 -22.58 -0.52
N GLN A 5 -31.10 -22.78 -1.84
CA GLN A 5 -31.33 -24.07 -2.47
C GLN A 5 -30.05 -24.91 -2.47
N GLN A 6 -30.21 -26.21 -2.70
CA GLN A 6 -29.09 -27.15 -2.75
C GLN A 6 -28.37 -27.08 -4.10
N GLU A 7 -27.11 -27.49 -4.10
CA GLU A 7 -26.35 -27.73 -5.33
C GLU A 7 -27.10 -28.70 -6.26
N GLY A 8 -27.07 -28.41 -7.55
CA GLY A 8 -27.81 -29.14 -8.58
C GLY A 8 -29.29 -28.76 -8.71
N GLU A 9 -29.85 -27.97 -7.79
CA GLU A 9 -31.25 -27.51 -7.93
C GLU A 9 -31.39 -26.47 -9.03
N LEU A 10 -32.54 -26.53 -9.73
CA LEU A 10 -32.92 -25.56 -10.73
C LEU A 10 -33.53 -24.34 -10.06
N VAL A 11 -32.94 -23.18 -10.32
CA VAL A 11 -33.40 -21.90 -9.79
C VAL A 11 -33.67 -20.92 -10.93
N SER A 12 -34.53 -19.93 -10.66
CA SER A 12 -34.70 -18.76 -11.52
C SER A 12 -34.48 -17.50 -10.71
N VAL A 13 -33.69 -16.60 -11.28
CA VAL A 13 -33.26 -15.33 -10.66
C VAL A 13 -33.65 -14.19 -11.59
N LYS A 14 -34.30 -13.18 -11.02
CA LYS A 14 -34.51 -11.89 -11.67
C LYS A 14 -33.70 -10.84 -10.90
N GLY A 15 -32.72 -10.23 -11.55
CA GLY A 15 -31.86 -9.25 -10.88
C GLY A 15 -31.07 -8.38 -11.85
N LEU A 16 -30.29 -7.46 -11.29
CA LEU A 16 -29.43 -6.53 -12.02
C LEU A 16 -28.03 -7.10 -12.19
N ALA A 17 -27.48 -7.00 -13.40
CA ALA A 17 -26.09 -7.28 -13.66
C ALA A 17 -25.20 -6.19 -13.08
N LEU A 18 -24.35 -6.58 -12.12
CA LEU A 18 -23.39 -5.68 -11.47
C LEU A 18 -22.17 -5.39 -12.34
N SER A 19 -21.91 -6.22 -13.34
CA SER A 19 -20.71 -6.17 -14.18
C SER A 19 -21.03 -6.61 -15.61
N GLY A 20 -20.19 -6.16 -16.53
CA GLY A 20 -20.15 -6.59 -17.91
C GLY A 20 -18.97 -7.52 -18.21
N PRO A 21 -18.49 -7.55 -19.48
CA PRO A 21 -17.40 -8.41 -19.93
C PRO A 21 -16.02 -8.11 -19.32
N GLU A 22 -15.84 -6.99 -18.65
CA GLU A 22 -14.57 -6.58 -18.04
C GLU A 22 -14.06 -7.58 -16.99
N LEU A 23 -14.97 -8.30 -16.32
CA LEU A 23 -14.63 -9.35 -15.35
C LEU A 23 -14.49 -10.75 -15.98
N GLY A 24 -14.36 -10.81 -17.31
CA GLY A 24 -14.22 -12.04 -18.07
C GLY A 24 -15.57 -12.73 -18.37
N PRO A 25 -15.64 -14.07 -18.33
CA PRO A 25 -16.81 -14.82 -18.79
C PRO A 25 -17.98 -14.84 -17.79
N ILE A 26 -17.74 -14.45 -16.53
CA ILE A 26 -18.76 -14.50 -15.46
C ILE A 26 -19.59 -13.21 -15.50
N ARG A 27 -20.88 -13.32 -15.16
CA ARG A 27 -21.72 -12.15 -14.80
C ARG A 27 -22.25 -12.31 -13.41
N TYR A 28 -22.25 -11.23 -12.64
CA TYR A 28 -22.76 -11.20 -11.28
C TYR A 28 -24.12 -10.52 -11.25
N ILE A 29 -25.16 -11.27 -10.86
CA ILE A 29 -26.54 -10.78 -10.83
C ILE A 29 -26.99 -10.62 -9.39
N GLN A 30 -27.49 -9.45 -9.04
CA GLN A 30 -27.97 -9.13 -7.70
C GLN A 30 -29.45 -8.75 -7.71
N ASP A 31 -30.19 -9.27 -6.73
CA ASP A 31 -31.55 -8.86 -6.41
C ASP A 31 -31.64 -8.34 -4.96
N GLU A 32 -32.87 -8.08 -4.47
CA GLU A 32 -33.09 -7.57 -3.11
C GLU A 32 -32.68 -8.55 -2.00
N THR A 33 -32.47 -9.83 -2.34
CA THR A 33 -32.23 -10.93 -1.39
C THR A 33 -30.78 -11.44 -1.38
N GLY A 34 -29.98 -11.04 -2.36
CA GLY A 34 -28.56 -11.41 -2.47
C GLY A 34 -28.11 -11.45 -3.93
N ALA A 35 -26.99 -12.12 -4.18
CA ALA A 35 -26.41 -12.18 -5.52
C ALA A 35 -25.92 -13.58 -5.92
N ILE A 36 -25.76 -13.80 -7.22
CA ILE A 36 -25.28 -15.07 -7.79
C ILE A 36 -24.36 -14.80 -8.98
N ALA A 37 -23.30 -15.60 -9.08
CA ALA A 37 -22.45 -15.64 -10.26
C ALA A 37 -23.09 -16.51 -11.34
N LEU A 38 -23.03 -16.08 -12.61
CA LEU A 38 -23.45 -16.85 -13.77
C LEU A 38 -22.20 -17.24 -14.56
N TYR A 39 -21.96 -18.54 -14.69
CA TYR A 39 -20.83 -19.07 -15.47
C TYR A 39 -21.37 -19.80 -16.71
N PRO A 40 -20.87 -19.49 -17.92
CA PRO A 40 -21.36 -20.09 -19.17
C PRO A 40 -20.75 -21.47 -19.40
N GLY A 41 -20.93 -22.38 -18.44
CA GLY A 41 -20.44 -23.75 -18.50
C GLY A 41 -21.08 -24.58 -19.61
N ALA A 42 -20.59 -25.82 -19.79
CA ALA A 42 -21.07 -26.71 -20.83
C ALA A 42 -22.59 -26.95 -20.75
N GLY A 43 -23.30 -26.72 -21.86
CA GLY A 43 -24.77 -26.83 -21.91
C GLY A 43 -25.52 -25.52 -21.65
N SER A 44 -24.80 -24.42 -21.38
CA SER A 44 -25.41 -23.10 -21.24
C SER A 44 -25.95 -22.56 -22.58
N VAL A 45 -27.04 -21.82 -22.53
CA VAL A 45 -27.52 -21.00 -23.66
C VAL A 45 -26.55 -19.85 -23.94
N PRO A 46 -26.38 -19.40 -25.19
CA PRO A 46 -25.56 -18.24 -25.51
C PRO A 46 -26.21 -16.93 -25.03
N GLY A 47 -25.44 -15.84 -25.00
CA GLY A 47 -25.95 -14.48 -24.74
C GLY A 47 -25.48 -13.86 -23.43
N LEU A 48 -24.78 -14.60 -22.57
CA LEU A 48 -24.17 -14.05 -21.35
C LEU A 48 -23.16 -12.95 -21.68
N GLU A 49 -22.44 -13.09 -22.79
CA GLU A 49 -21.49 -12.11 -23.32
C GLU A 49 -22.13 -10.79 -23.72
N LEU A 50 -23.45 -10.77 -23.95
CA LEU A 50 -24.20 -9.58 -24.33
C LEU A 50 -24.66 -8.76 -23.13
N ILE A 51 -24.68 -9.35 -21.92
CA ILE A 51 -25.07 -8.67 -20.69
C ILE A 51 -24.01 -7.64 -20.32
N LYS A 52 -24.49 -6.44 -20.02
CA LYS A 52 -23.72 -5.30 -19.54
C LYS A 52 -24.15 -4.94 -18.13
N GLU A 53 -23.30 -4.17 -17.47
CA GLU A 53 -23.67 -3.51 -16.21
C GLU A 53 -25.01 -2.76 -16.34
N GLY A 54 -25.86 -2.91 -15.33
CA GLY A 54 -27.17 -2.25 -15.25
C GLY A 54 -28.27 -2.94 -16.06
N ASP A 55 -27.99 -4.04 -16.75
CA ASP A 55 -29.02 -4.85 -17.38
C ASP A 55 -29.83 -5.61 -16.32
N GLU A 56 -31.16 -5.51 -16.37
CA GLU A 56 -32.05 -6.37 -15.59
C GLU A 56 -32.32 -7.64 -16.38
N VAL A 57 -32.03 -8.80 -15.80
CA VAL A 57 -32.12 -10.08 -16.48
C VAL A 57 -33.02 -11.03 -15.73
N LEU A 58 -33.70 -11.91 -16.46
CA LEU A 58 -34.33 -13.11 -15.95
C LEU A 58 -33.53 -14.31 -16.44
N VAL A 59 -32.95 -15.07 -15.51
CA VAL A 59 -32.12 -16.23 -15.82
C VAL A 59 -32.63 -17.45 -15.08
N SER A 60 -32.41 -18.63 -15.66
CA SER A 60 -32.66 -19.90 -14.97
C SER A 60 -31.57 -20.90 -15.28
N GLY A 61 -31.20 -21.73 -14.31
CA GLY A 61 -30.15 -22.73 -14.46
C GLY A 61 -30.00 -23.58 -13.22
N ALA A 62 -29.02 -24.47 -13.23
CA ALA A 62 -28.67 -25.27 -12.07
C ALA A 62 -27.64 -24.55 -11.20
N LEU A 63 -27.73 -24.70 -9.87
CA LEU A 63 -26.68 -24.26 -8.96
C LEU A 63 -25.50 -25.23 -8.97
N ASP A 64 -24.29 -24.69 -8.93
CA ASP A 64 -23.03 -25.41 -8.82
C ASP A 64 -22.06 -24.63 -7.91
N THR A 65 -21.04 -25.29 -7.39
CA THR A 65 -19.97 -24.64 -6.62
C THR A 65 -18.62 -24.88 -7.28
N TYR A 66 -17.98 -23.82 -7.76
CA TYR A 66 -16.66 -23.91 -8.37
C TYR A 66 -15.62 -23.13 -7.56
N GLN A 67 -14.57 -23.82 -7.09
CA GLN A 67 -13.48 -23.21 -6.31
C GLN A 67 -13.96 -22.40 -5.10
N GLY A 68 -15.08 -22.83 -4.51
CA GLY A 68 -15.73 -22.21 -3.36
C GLY A 68 -16.77 -21.14 -3.69
N LEU A 69 -16.90 -20.68 -4.95
CA LEU A 69 -17.94 -19.73 -5.36
C LEU A 69 -19.22 -20.48 -5.72
N LEU A 70 -20.35 -20.11 -5.11
CA LEU A 70 -21.66 -20.56 -5.56
C LEU A 70 -22.06 -19.83 -6.85
N GLU A 71 -22.33 -20.59 -7.90
CA GLU A 71 -22.65 -20.10 -9.25
C GLU A 71 -23.85 -20.83 -9.88
N MET A 72 -24.38 -20.27 -10.97
CA MET A 72 -25.35 -20.92 -11.84
C MET A 72 -24.65 -21.43 -13.10
N SER A 73 -24.62 -22.74 -13.27
CA SER A 73 -24.02 -23.43 -14.41
C SER A 73 -24.58 -24.86 -14.54
N PRO A 74 -25.14 -25.27 -15.69
CA PRO A 74 -25.35 -24.48 -16.90
C PRO A 74 -26.51 -23.50 -16.77
N ILE A 75 -26.46 -22.45 -17.58
CA ILE A 75 -27.54 -21.47 -17.76
C ILE A 75 -28.53 -22.01 -18.79
N LEU A 76 -29.77 -22.33 -18.39
CA LEU A 76 -30.78 -22.95 -19.24
C LEU A 76 -31.68 -21.95 -19.96
N SER A 77 -31.86 -20.75 -19.40
CA SER A 77 -32.54 -19.64 -20.08
C SER A 77 -31.98 -18.30 -19.60
N LEU A 78 -32.02 -17.31 -20.49
CA LEU A 78 -31.50 -15.97 -20.26
C LEU A 78 -32.30 -14.97 -21.11
N GLU A 79 -32.88 -13.98 -20.44
CA GLU A 79 -33.64 -12.89 -21.06
C GLU A 79 -33.18 -11.55 -20.46
N ILE A 80 -32.81 -10.60 -21.30
CA ILE A 80 -32.55 -9.21 -20.89
C ILE A 80 -33.89 -8.46 -20.93
N LEU A 81 -34.37 -8.04 -19.76
CA LEU A 81 -35.67 -7.38 -19.59
C LEU A 81 -35.58 -5.87 -19.79
N SER A 82 -34.51 -5.26 -19.29
CA SER A 82 -34.21 -3.84 -19.45
C SER A 82 -32.71 -3.57 -19.34
N THR A 83 -32.26 -2.40 -19.77
CA THR A 83 -30.85 -2.04 -19.88
C THR A 83 -30.57 -0.67 -19.30
N GLY A 84 -29.38 -0.46 -18.72
CA GLY A 84 -28.95 0.86 -18.22
C GLY A 84 -29.67 1.31 -16.95
N ASN A 85 -30.10 0.36 -16.12
CA ASN A 85 -30.66 0.66 -14.80
C ASN A 85 -29.55 1.07 -13.83
N PRO A 86 -29.85 1.96 -12.86
CA PRO A 86 -28.91 2.25 -11.78
C PRO A 86 -28.63 0.98 -10.97
N LEU A 87 -27.36 0.78 -10.60
CA LEU A 87 -26.98 -0.32 -9.74
C LEU A 87 -27.49 -0.15 -8.31
N PRO A 88 -27.69 -1.26 -7.57
CA PRO A 88 -27.94 -1.17 -6.14
C PRO A 88 -26.75 -0.50 -5.44
N GLU A 89 -27.05 0.35 -4.46
CA GLU A 89 -26.03 0.94 -3.58
C GLU A 89 -25.22 -0.18 -2.93
N PRO A 90 -23.88 -0.14 -3.02
CA PRO A 90 -23.05 -1.19 -2.46
C PRO A 90 -23.14 -1.20 -0.94
N GLN A 91 -23.07 -2.40 -0.37
CA GLN A 91 -23.11 -2.58 1.07
C GLN A 91 -21.75 -2.29 1.69
N ILE A 92 -21.70 -1.34 2.62
CA ILE A 92 -20.48 -1.08 3.39
C ILE A 92 -20.24 -2.26 4.33
N ILE A 93 -19.13 -2.96 4.13
CA ILE A 93 -18.70 -4.09 4.96
C ILE A 93 -17.22 -3.97 5.32
N PHE A 94 -16.75 -4.86 6.18
CA PHE A 94 -15.36 -5.01 6.56
C PHE A 94 -14.85 -6.36 6.05
N PRO A 95 -13.54 -6.57 5.86
CA PRO A 95 -13.01 -7.87 5.42
C PRO A 95 -13.39 -9.03 6.34
N ALA A 96 -13.46 -8.80 7.66
CA ALA A 96 -13.94 -9.79 8.63
C ALA A 96 -15.40 -10.25 8.39
N GLY A 97 -16.17 -9.48 7.62
CA GLY A 97 -17.53 -9.79 7.21
C GLY A 97 -17.63 -10.65 5.94
N PHE A 98 -16.52 -10.98 5.27
CA PHE A 98 -16.53 -11.81 4.07
C PHE A 98 -17.01 -13.23 4.42
N ASN A 99 -18.10 -13.65 3.79
CA ASN A 99 -18.71 -14.95 4.05
C ASN A 99 -19.58 -15.42 2.87
N GLU A 100 -20.02 -16.68 2.92
CA GLU A 100 -20.77 -17.34 1.85
C GLU A 100 -22.14 -16.72 1.55
N GLN A 101 -22.74 -15.98 2.49
CA GLN A 101 -24.03 -15.33 2.25
C GLN A 101 -23.88 -14.07 1.39
N ARG A 102 -22.66 -13.51 1.31
CA ARG A 102 -22.36 -12.24 0.66
C ARG A 102 -21.62 -12.38 -0.67
N GLU A 103 -21.35 -13.61 -1.11
CA GLU A 103 -20.69 -13.82 -2.40
C GLU A 103 -21.55 -13.25 -3.52
N SER A 104 -20.86 -12.72 -4.54
CA SER A 104 -21.41 -12.01 -5.68
C SER A 104 -22.09 -10.67 -5.37
N GLU A 105 -22.19 -10.26 -4.11
CA GLU A 105 -22.84 -8.98 -3.75
C GLU A 105 -21.94 -7.79 -4.06
N HIS A 106 -22.58 -6.67 -4.41
CA HIS A 106 -21.95 -5.37 -4.52
C HIS A 106 -21.62 -4.83 -3.12
N ILE A 107 -20.33 -4.66 -2.84
CA ILE A 107 -19.79 -4.24 -1.55
C ILE A 107 -18.99 -2.95 -1.69
N ARG A 108 -18.86 -2.24 -0.57
CA ARG A 108 -17.98 -1.07 -0.43
C ARG A 108 -17.07 -1.26 0.78
N LEU A 109 -15.77 -1.11 0.56
CA LEU A 109 -14.73 -1.11 1.59
C LEU A 109 -14.11 0.28 1.63
N GLN A 110 -14.13 0.91 2.80
CA GLN A 110 -13.50 2.21 2.97
C GLN A 110 -12.08 2.00 3.46
N CYS A 111 -11.18 2.93 3.12
CA CYS A 111 -9.85 2.97 3.74
C CYS A 111 -9.03 1.71 3.50
N VAL A 112 -8.96 1.33 2.22
CA VAL A 112 -8.16 0.22 1.75
C VAL A 112 -6.91 0.75 1.06
N ALA A 113 -5.75 0.20 1.40
CA ALA A 113 -4.47 0.55 0.78
C ALA A 113 -3.93 -0.65 0.00
N PHE A 114 -3.30 -0.39 -1.14
CA PHE A 114 -2.55 -1.40 -1.87
C PHE A 114 -1.19 -1.62 -1.21
N GLU A 115 -0.73 -2.87 -1.13
CA GLU A 115 0.65 -3.18 -0.72
C GLU A 115 1.63 -3.00 -1.88
N ASP A 116 1.15 -3.20 -3.10
CA ASP A 116 1.91 -3.07 -4.34
C ASP A 116 1.91 -1.62 -4.86
N ALA A 117 2.92 -1.28 -5.65
CA ALA A 117 3.06 0.01 -6.34
C ALA A 117 3.35 -0.22 -7.83
N GLY A 118 3.24 0.85 -8.64
CA GLY A 118 3.48 0.78 -10.09
C GLY A 118 2.16 0.75 -10.87
N SER A 119 2.05 -0.15 -11.85
CA SER A 119 0.86 -0.25 -12.70
C SER A 119 0.19 -1.62 -12.57
N PHE A 120 -1.13 -1.65 -12.73
CA PHE A 120 -1.87 -2.91 -12.74
C PHE A 120 -1.46 -3.79 -13.94
N GLU A 121 -1.33 -5.08 -13.69
CA GLU A 121 -0.98 -6.12 -14.65
C GLU A 121 -2.18 -7.04 -14.89
N ALA A 122 -2.18 -7.70 -16.06
CA ALA A 122 -3.22 -8.66 -16.41
C ALA A 122 -3.00 -10.00 -15.70
N ASP A 123 -4.09 -10.68 -15.34
CA ASP A 123 -4.07 -11.98 -14.64
C ASP A 123 -3.30 -11.94 -13.31
N GLN A 124 -3.42 -10.83 -12.59
CA GLN A 124 -2.66 -10.57 -11.38
C GLN A 124 -3.58 -10.46 -10.15
N THR A 125 -3.10 -10.97 -9.02
CA THR A 125 -3.72 -10.74 -7.70
C THR A 125 -2.91 -9.71 -6.93
N TYR A 126 -3.60 -8.73 -6.36
CA TYR A 126 -3.06 -7.69 -5.51
C TYR A 126 -3.51 -7.91 -4.08
N THR A 127 -2.61 -7.68 -3.12
CA THR A 127 -2.96 -7.67 -1.70
C THR A 127 -3.30 -6.25 -1.30
N LEU A 128 -4.43 -6.10 -0.62
CA LEU A 128 -4.86 -4.84 -0.02
C LEU A 128 -5.02 -5.03 1.47
N GLU A 129 -4.70 -3.98 2.22
CA GLU A 129 -4.94 -3.91 3.65
C GLU A 129 -6.04 -2.89 3.94
N HIS A 130 -7.07 -3.32 4.68
CA HIS A 130 -8.06 -2.40 5.22
C HIS A 130 -7.53 -1.76 6.51
N TYR A 131 -7.97 -0.55 6.86
CA TYR A 131 -7.42 0.21 8.00
C TYR A 131 -7.47 -0.48 9.38
N ASP A 132 -8.24 -1.56 9.53
CA ASP A 132 -8.26 -2.41 10.73
C ASP A 132 -7.13 -3.46 10.76
N GLY A 133 -6.24 -3.44 9.77
CA GLY A 133 -5.10 -4.34 9.62
C GLY A 133 -5.46 -5.71 9.01
N ILE A 134 -6.65 -5.87 8.45
CA ILE A 134 -7.05 -7.12 7.79
C ILE A 134 -6.78 -7.04 6.29
N GLY A 135 -5.88 -7.89 5.83
CA GLY A 135 -5.57 -8.07 4.42
C GLY A 135 -6.65 -8.84 3.65
N PHE A 136 -6.86 -8.48 2.39
CA PHE A 136 -7.69 -9.21 1.44
C PHE A 136 -7.15 -9.06 0.01
N ASN A 137 -7.66 -9.89 -0.90
CA ASN A 137 -7.17 -9.94 -2.28
C ASN A 137 -8.09 -9.21 -3.24
N LEU A 138 -7.52 -8.52 -4.23
CA LEU A 138 -8.19 -8.03 -5.43
C LEU A 138 -7.59 -8.75 -6.65
N TYR A 139 -8.43 -9.18 -7.58
CA TYR A 139 -7.97 -9.89 -8.78
C TYR A 139 -8.31 -9.11 -10.05
N ILE A 140 -7.31 -8.92 -10.90
CA ILE A 140 -7.42 -8.28 -12.21
C ILE A 140 -7.34 -9.35 -13.30
N PRO A 141 -8.44 -9.69 -13.99
CA PRO A 141 -8.42 -10.68 -15.06
C PRO A 141 -7.70 -10.17 -16.32
N GLU A 142 -7.46 -11.07 -17.27
CA GLU A 142 -6.95 -10.70 -18.59
C GLU A 142 -7.95 -9.78 -19.33
N GLY A 143 -7.43 -8.74 -20.00
CA GLY A 143 -8.26 -7.79 -20.75
C GLY A 143 -9.02 -6.77 -19.90
N HIS A 144 -8.75 -6.70 -18.59
CA HIS A 144 -9.39 -5.78 -17.67
C HIS A 144 -9.03 -4.31 -17.95
N PRO A 145 -9.97 -3.35 -17.80
CA PRO A 145 -9.74 -1.91 -18.04
C PRO A 145 -8.63 -1.28 -17.18
N LEU A 146 -8.35 -1.86 -16.01
CA LEU A 146 -7.28 -1.38 -15.14
C LEU A 146 -5.88 -1.73 -15.63
N VAL A 147 -5.69 -2.69 -16.53
CA VAL A 147 -4.34 -3.09 -16.97
C VAL A 147 -3.60 -1.88 -17.56
N GLY A 148 -2.44 -1.57 -17.00
CA GLY A 148 -1.61 -0.41 -17.34
C GLY A 148 -1.99 0.91 -16.65
N GLN A 149 -3.08 0.96 -15.88
CA GLN A 149 -3.38 2.10 -15.00
C GLN A 149 -2.45 2.06 -13.77
N GLU A 150 -2.17 3.23 -13.20
CA GLU A 150 -1.38 3.34 -11.97
C GLU A 150 -2.14 2.79 -10.77
N ILE A 151 -1.42 2.06 -9.91
CA ILE A 151 -1.95 1.57 -8.63
C ILE A 151 -2.01 2.75 -7.66
N PRO A 152 -3.15 3.01 -7.01
CA PRO A 152 -3.25 4.07 -6.02
C PRO A 152 -2.24 3.91 -4.87
N GLU A 153 -1.36 4.89 -4.70
CA GLU A 153 -0.42 4.94 -3.58
C GLU A 153 -1.09 5.37 -2.26
N GLN A 154 -2.23 6.05 -2.36
CA GLN A 154 -3.02 6.50 -1.24
C GLN A 154 -4.22 5.57 -1.01
N PRO A 155 -4.73 5.45 0.22
CA PRO A 155 -5.92 4.66 0.48
C PRO A 155 -7.09 5.10 -0.39
N VAL A 156 -7.88 4.13 -0.82
CA VAL A 156 -9.09 4.31 -1.63
C VAL A 156 -10.35 3.89 -0.88
N GLU A 157 -11.50 4.35 -1.37
CA GLU A 157 -12.78 3.68 -1.15
C GLU A 157 -13.00 2.75 -2.34
N LEU A 158 -13.08 1.45 -2.06
CA LEU A 158 -13.24 0.41 -3.06
C LEU A 158 -14.70 -0.01 -3.14
N SER A 159 -15.31 0.17 -4.30
CA SER A 159 -16.60 -0.43 -4.66
C SER A 159 -16.35 -1.65 -5.54
N GLY A 160 -16.96 -2.80 -5.25
CA GLY A 160 -16.66 -4.00 -6.01
C GLY A 160 -17.53 -5.18 -5.66
N ILE A 161 -17.24 -6.34 -6.26
CA ILE A 161 -18.01 -7.56 -6.12
C ILE A 161 -17.23 -8.56 -5.27
N LEU A 162 -17.82 -9.02 -4.17
CA LEU A 162 -17.20 -10.05 -3.33
C LEU A 162 -17.25 -11.40 -4.03
N SER A 163 -16.13 -11.87 -4.54
CA SER A 163 -16.00 -13.14 -5.25
C SER A 163 -15.18 -14.15 -4.45
N ARG A 164 -15.01 -15.35 -5.02
CA ARG A 164 -14.24 -16.43 -4.40
C ARG A 164 -13.55 -17.29 -5.46
N PHE A 165 -12.30 -17.66 -5.18
CA PHE A 165 -11.54 -18.65 -5.95
C PHE A 165 -10.43 -19.20 -5.06
N ASN A 166 -10.68 -20.32 -4.37
CA ASN A 166 -9.81 -20.85 -3.30
C ASN A 166 -9.54 -19.89 -2.13
N GLY A 167 -10.35 -18.83 -2.01
CA GLY A 167 -10.25 -17.75 -1.03
C GLY A 167 -11.11 -16.57 -1.46
N TYR A 168 -11.54 -15.73 -0.52
CA TYR A 168 -12.29 -14.51 -0.86
C TYR A 168 -11.39 -13.53 -1.59
N ARG A 169 -11.97 -12.89 -2.61
CA ARG A 169 -11.32 -11.83 -3.37
C ARG A 169 -12.37 -10.83 -3.81
N VAL A 170 -11.97 -9.58 -4.01
CA VAL A 170 -12.84 -8.55 -4.56
C VAL A 170 -12.51 -8.35 -6.03
N LEU A 171 -13.55 -8.13 -6.84
CA LEU A 171 -13.42 -7.76 -8.24
C LEU A 171 -13.95 -6.33 -8.40
N VAL A 172 -13.14 -5.48 -9.01
CA VAL A 172 -13.50 -4.12 -9.41
C VAL A 172 -13.66 -4.09 -10.92
N ARG A 173 -14.46 -3.18 -11.48
CA ARG A 173 -14.79 -3.16 -12.91
C ARG A 173 -13.87 -2.24 -13.70
N ASP A 174 -13.52 -1.10 -13.11
CA ASP A 174 -12.62 -0.09 -13.69
C ASP A 174 -12.08 0.84 -12.59
N MET A 175 -11.55 2.01 -12.97
CA MET A 175 -11.04 2.99 -11.99
C MET A 175 -12.13 3.71 -11.22
N ASP A 176 -13.37 3.76 -11.69
CA ASP A 176 -14.45 4.44 -10.96
C ASP A 176 -14.83 3.67 -9.69
N ASP A 177 -14.48 2.38 -9.63
CA ASP A 177 -14.58 1.52 -8.44
C ASP A 177 -13.48 1.81 -7.38
N LEU A 178 -12.45 2.60 -7.71
CA LEU A 178 -11.35 2.97 -6.82
C LEU A 178 -11.35 4.49 -6.59
N ALA A 179 -12.28 4.95 -5.75
CA ALA A 179 -12.46 6.37 -5.46
C ALA A 179 -11.51 6.85 -4.35
N ALA A 180 -11.32 8.17 -4.27
CA ALA A 180 -10.56 8.76 -3.16
C ALA A 180 -11.20 8.41 -1.81
N SER A 181 -10.40 7.90 -0.87
CA SER A 181 -10.95 7.38 0.40
C SER A 181 -11.49 8.47 1.32
N PRO A 182 -12.57 8.20 2.08
CA PRO A 182 -13.09 9.13 3.08
C PRO A 182 -12.28 9.19 4.39
N CYS A 183 -11.33 8.29 4.65
CA CYS A 183 -10.49 8.39 5.86
C CYS A 183 -9.39 9.44 5.77
N LEU A 184 -8.82 9.68 6.94
CA LEU A 184 -7.57 10.40 7.12
C LEU A 184 -6.39 9.52 6.68
N TYR A 185 -5.51 10.06 5.84
CA TYR A 185 -4.22 9.47 5.48
C TYR A 185 -3.12 10.55 5.36
N PHE A 186 -1.87 10.13 5.33
CA PHE A 186 -0.72 11.01 5.09
C PHE A 186 -0.49 11.15 3.58
N GLU A 187 -0.38 12.38 3.06
CA GLU A 187 -0.15 12.64 1.63
C GLU A 187 1.28 12.28 1.18
N GLY A 188 2.16 11.92 2.12
CA GLY A 188 3.52 11.49 1.86
C GLY A 188 4.24 11.02 3.12
N GLU A 189 5.52 10.68 2.98
CA GLU A 189 6.35 10.29 4.11
C GLU A 189 6.59 11.46 5.08
N ILE A 190 6.69 11.14 6.37
CA ILE A 190 7.06 12.11 7.39
C ILE A 190 8.59 12.16 7.48
N LEU A 191 9.16 13.17 6.85
CA LEU A 191 10.60 13.42 6.79
C LEU A 191 11.00 14.62 7.66
N PRO A 192 12.23 14.63 8.20
CA PRO A 192 12.72 15.75 8.97
C PRO A 192 13.03 16.93 8.04
N ALA A 193 12.52 18.10 8.40
CA ALA A 193 12.85 19.36 7.74
C ALA A 193 14.22 19.89 8.16
N ALA A 194 14.64 19.61 9.40
CA ALA A 194 15.96 19.97 9.93
C ALA A 194 16.35 19.03 11.08
N LEU A 195 17.65 18.71 11.16
CA LEU A 195 18.26 17.93 12.22
C LEU A 195 19.39 18.75 12.85
N GLU A 196 19.11 19.32 14.03
CA GLU A 196 20.04 20.18 14.77
C GLU A 196 20.63 19.42 15.97
N THR A 197 21.57 20.03 16.69
CA THR A 197 22.21 19.37 17.84
C THR A 197 21.24 19.13 19.00
N GLY A 198 20.27 20.01 19.20
CA GLY A 198 19.30 19.93 20.28
C GLY A 198 17.84 19.84 19.84
N SER A 199 17.59 19.72 18.52
CA SER A 199 16.23 19.70 18.01
C SER A 199 16.07 18.94 16.69
N ILE A 200 14.85 18.47 16.46
CA ILE A 200 14.41 17.86 15.21
C ILE A 200 13.16 18.59 14.75
N SER A 201 13.16 19.09 13.51
CA SER A 201 11.98 19.66 12.87
C SER A 201 11.37 18.64 11.92
N LEU A 202 10.06 18.47 11.95
CA LEU A 202 9.29 17.56 11.08
C LEU A 202 8.22 18.36 10.34
N ASN A 203 7.99 18.03 9.07
CA ASN A 203 6.86 18.53 8.29
C ASN A 203 6.15 17.36 7.61
N TRP A 204 4.81 17.41 7.56
CA TRP A 204 4.01 16.46 6.80
C TRP A 204 2.65 17.04 6.45
N GLU A 205 1.95 16.36 5.54
CA GLU A 205 0.61 16.74 5.11
C GLU A 205 -0.38 15.58 5.30
N THR A 206 -1.63 15.91 5.59
CA THR A 206 -2.76 14.99 5.65
C THR A 206 -3.85 15.45 4.69
N ASN A 207 -4.57 14.51 4.09
CA ASN A 207 -5.62 14.79 3.12
C ASN A 207 -6.80 15.61 3.67
N LYS A 208 -6.97 15.62 5.01
CA LYS A 208 -8.04 16.31 5.71
C LYS A 208 -7.54 17.02 6.96
N PRO A 209 -8.25 18.07 7.41
CA PRO A 209 -7.97 18.70 8.70
C PRO A 209 -8.04 17.68 9.85
N CYS A 210 -6.97 17.61 10.62
CA CYS A 210 -6.85 16.75 11.79
C CYS A 210 -6.00 17.42 12.86
N SER A 211 -6.12 16.98 14.10
CA SER A 211 -5.17 17.32 15.16
C SER A 211 -4.11 16.24 15.24
N CYS A 212 -2.85 16.60 15.43
CA CYS A 212 -1.77 15.62 15.51
C CYS A 212 -0.93 15.79 16.78
N ARG A 213 -0.18 14.75 17.12
CA ARG A 213 0.95 14.79 18.04
C ARG A 213 2.09 13.96 17.49
N VAL A 214 3.30 14.27 17.92
CA VAL A 214 4.49 13.45 17.65
C VAL A 214 4.83 12.67 18.90
N LEU A 215 4.84 11.35 18.79
CA LEU A 215 5.36 10.46 19.84
C LEU A 215 6.83 10.19 19.54
N TYR A 216 7.72 10.38 20.52
CA TYR A 216 9.16 10.25 20.32
C TYR A 216 9.90 9.77 21.58
N GLY A 217 11.06 9.17 21.37
CA GLY A 217 11.89 8.67 22.46
C GLY A 217 13.22 8.09 22.00
N THR A 218 14.10 7.75 22.94
CA THR A 218 15.37 7.05 22.60
C THR A 218 15.19 5.54 22.45
N GLU A 219 13.99 5.04 22.75
CA GLU A 219 13.57 3.66 22.57
C GLU A 219 12.29 3.58 21.72
N THR A 220 11.95 2.40 21.23
CA THR A 220 10.74 2.17 20.42
C THR A 220 9.43 2.26 21.21
N SER A 221 9.50 2.44 22.53
CA SER A 221 8.36 2.66 23.42
C SER A 221 7.78 4.08 23.33
N LEU A 222 8.53 5.04 22.76
CA LEU A 222 8.11 6.43 22.49
C LEU A 222 7.52 7.14 23.72
N GLU A 223 8.35 7.33 24.74
CA GLU A 223 7.95 7.79 26.07
C GLU A 223 7.57 9.28 26.17
N ASN A 224 7.83 10.08 25.14
CA ASN A 224 7.52 11.51 25.11
C ASN A 224 6.49 11.82 24.01
N GLU A 225 5.73 12.90 24.21
CA GLU A 225 4.78 13.40 23.22
C GLU A 225 4.85 14.92 23.07
N LEU A 226 4.62 15.39 21.84
CA LEU A 226 4.43 16.81 21.53
C LEU A 226 3.11 17.00 20.79
N ASP A 227 2.15 17.66 21.42
CA ASP A 227 0.87 18.01 20.80
C ASP A 227 1.01 19.17 19.80
N ILE A 228 0.34 19.05 18.66
CA ILE A 228 0.24 20.07 17.62
C ILE A 228 -1.19 20.60 17.63
N PRO A 229 -1.44 21.75 18.27
CA PRO A 229 -2.80 22.24 18.48
C PRO A 229 -3.44 22.70 17.17
N GLY A 230 -4.75 22.50 17.08
CA GLY A 230 -5.56 22.92 15.94
C GLY A 230 -5.93 21.76 15.02
N GLN A 231 -6.61 22.10 13.93
CA GLN A 231 -6.98 21.15 12.88
C GLN A 231 -6.52 21.71 11.55
N PHE A 232 -5.51 21.08 10.98
CA PHE A 232 -4.87 21.52 9.73
C PHE A 232 -4.61 20.32 8.82
N THR A 233 -4.35 20.61 7.54
CA THR A 233 -3.80 19.62 6.60
C THR A 233 -2.29 19.65 6.58
N ASN A 234 -1.68 20.81 6.84
CA ASN A 234 -0.22 20.97 6.87
C ASN A 234 0.24 21.06 8.31
N HIS A 235 1.16 20.18 8.70
CA HIS A 235 1.63 20.04 10.07
C HIS A 235 3.13 20.28 10.16
N SER A 236 3.55 20.90 11.24
CA SER A 236 4.97 21.10 11.57
C SER A 236 5.18 20.83 13.05
N ALA A 237 6.24 20.10 13.38
CA ALA A 237 6.65 19.85 14.76
C ALA A 237 8.11 20.29 14.96
N LEU A 238 8.40 20.91 16.11
CA LEU A 238 9.75 21.19 16.56
C LEU A 238 9.96 20.48 17.90
N LEU A 239 10.71 19.37 17.88
CA LEU A 239 11.13 18.67 19.08
C LEU A 239 12.38 19.37 19.62
N GLU A 240 12.34 19.92 20.84
CA GLU A 240 13.45 20.66 21.45
C GLU A 240 14.02 19.93 22.68
N ASN A 241 15.15 20.45 23.20
CA ASN A 241 15.85 19.93 24.37
C ASN A 241 16.31 18.48 24.20
N LEU A 242 16.62 18.08 22.96
CA LEU A 242 17.16 16.77 22.63
C LEU A 242 18.67 16.72 22.93
N THR A 243 19.19 15.51 23.14
CA THR A 243 20.63 15.31 23.36
C THR A 243 21.35 15.25 22.02
N PRO A 244 22.49 15.95 21.83
CA PRO A 244 23.30 15.85 20.61
C PRO A 244 23.78 14.44 20.31
N ALA A 245 24.00 14.15 19.03
CA ALA A 245 24.48 12.85 18.54
C ALA A 245 23.69 11.64 19.09
N THR A 246 22.38 11.79 19.24
CA THR A 246 21.50 10.77 19.84
C THR A 246 20.42 10.37 18.86
N ALA A 247 20.21 9.07 18.73
CA ALA A 247 19.13 8.51 17.93
C ALA A 247 17.79 8.60 18.68
N TYR A 248 16.78 9.08 17.98
CA TYR A 248 15.40 9.19 18.43
C TYR A 248 14.49 8.42 17.48
N TYR A 249 13.66 7.55 18.05
CA TYR A 249 12.52 6.95 17.38
C TYR A 249 11.36 7.93 17.46
N LEU A 250 10.62 8.09 16.36
CA LEU A 250 9.46 8.97 16.32
C LEU A 250 8.38 8.46 15.37
N ARG A 251 7.14 8.86 15.64
CA ARG A 251 6.00 8.72 14.73
C ARG A 251 5.01 9.86 14.93
N ALA A 252 4.27 10.22 13.89
CA ALA A 252 3.10 11.07 14.06
C ALA A 252 1.87 10.21 14.37
N GLN A 253 1.00 10.76 15.21
CA GLN A 253 -0.34 10.26 15.47
C GLN A 253 -1.31 11.40 15.22
N CYS A 254 -2.20 11.21 14.26
CA CYS A 254 -3.19 12.22 13.88
C CYS A 254 -4.60 11.68 14.15
N ASN A 255 -5.51 12.58 14.51
CA ASN A 255 -6.90 12.24 14.80
C ASN A 255 -7.85 13.18 14.07
N SER A 256 -8.89 12.61 13.47
CA SER A 256 -10.03 13.37 12.94
C SER A 256 -11.32 12.64 13.29
N ASN A 257 -12.21 13.29 14.04
CA ASN A 257 -13.52 12.75 14.44
C ASN A 257 -13.47 11.34 15.08
N GLY A 258 -12.41 11.03 15.85
CA GLY A 258 -12.26 9.73 16.50
C GLY A 258 -11.56 8.66 15.65
N PHE A 259 -11.25 8.93 14.39
CA PHE A 259 -10.36 8.10 13.58
C PHE A 259 -8.92 8.44 13.90
N GLU A 260 -8.15 7.44 14.32
CA GLU A 260 -6.72 7.55 14.57
C GLU A 260 -5.92 7.06 13.37
N LEU A 261 -4.97 7.89 12.95
CA LEU A 261 -3.99 7.58 11.91
C LEU A 261 -2.59 7.61 12.53
N LEU A 262 -1.83 6.55 12.30
CA LEU A 262 -0.48 6.41 12.82
C LEU A 262 0.53 6.28 11.67
N SER A 263 1.60 7.06 11.69
CA SER A 263 2.72 6.83 10.77
C SER A 263 3.53 5.61 11.23
N PRO A 264 4.33 4.98 10.35
CA PRO A 264 5.39 4.08 10.78
C PRO A 264 6.34 4.76 11.78
N VAL A 265 6.99 3.97 12.63
CA VAL A 265 8.07 4.46 13.50
C VAL A 265 9.32 4.62 12.65
N ARG A 266 9.92 5.82 12.67
CA ARG A 266 11.18 6.13 12.00
C ARG A 266 12.25 6.53 13.00
N ILE A 267 13.51 6.36 12.63
CA ILE A 267 14.67 6.72 13.45
C ILE A 267 15.41 7.89 12.81
N TYR A 268 15.70 8.90 13.62
CA TYR A 268 16.49 10.07 13.22
C TYR A 268 17.54 10.36 14.28
N SER A 269 18.66 10.97 13.90
CA SER A 269 19.68 11.40 14.85
C SER A 269 19.76 12.92 14.89
N THR A 270 19.86 13.48 16.09
CA THR A 270 20.29 14.88 16.26
C THR A 270 21.73 15.04 15.77
N ALA A 271 22.07 16.25 15.34
CA ALA A 271 23.43 16.57 14.93
C ALA A 271 24.40 16.44 16.11
N SER A 272 25.67 16.17 15.81
CA SER A 272 26.73 16.12 16.83
C SER A 272 27.22 17.51 17.19
N ASN A 273 27.78 17.67 18.40
CA ASN A 273 28.56 18.86 18.77
C ASN A 273 29.92 18.91 18.08
N SER A 274 30.30 17.85 17.35
CA SER A 274 31.53 17.83 16.59
C SER A 274 31.52 18.97 15.56
N PRO A 275 32.52 19.86 15.56
CA PRO A 275 32.69 20.84 14.50
C PRO A 275 33.19 20.20 13.19
N GLY A 276 33.50 18.90 13.21
CA GLY A 276 34.01 18.16 12.06
C GLY A 276 32.92 17.90 11.02
N GLN A 277 33.32 17.94 9.75
CA GLN A 277 32.46 17.55 8.63
C GLN A 277 32.51 16.02 8.45
N ILE A 278 31.34 15.44 8.17
CA ILE A 278 31.25 14.06 7.67
C ILE A 278 31.27 14.14 6.15
N GLU A 279 32.29 13.55 5.55
CA GLU A 279 32.36 13.36 4.11
C GLU A 279 32.05 11.89 3.79
N VAL A 280 31.14 11.68 2.84
CA VAL A 280 30.68 10.35 2.45
C VAL A 280 31.23 10.05 1.07
N TYR A 281 31.90 8.91 0.90
CA TYR A 281 32.38 8.45 -0.39
C TYR A 281 31.80 7.07 -0.68
N PHE A 282 31.40 6.83 -1.93
CA PHE A 282 31.03 5.49 -2.40
C PHE A 282 32.12 4.92 -3.30
N ASN A 283 32.29 3.60 -3.25
CA ASN A 283 33.24 2.87 -4.09
C ASN A 283 32.74 2.62 -5.51
N GLN A 284 31.48 2.96 -5.80
CA GLN A 284 30.84 2.81 -7.10
C GLN A 284 29.99 4.04 -7.42
N SER A 285 29.64 4.17 -8.69
CA SER A 285 28.78 5.24 -9.18
C SER A 285 27.42 5.19 -8.49
N THR A 286 26.90 6.36 -8.15
CA THR A 286 25.55 6.54 -7.61
C THR A 286 24.57 6.92 -8.72
N ASP A 287 23.29 6.59 -8.52
CA ASP A 287 22.18 7.15 -9.30
C ASP A 287 21.52 8.28 -8.51
N PRO A 288 21.66 9.55 -8.96
CA PRO A 288 21.10 10.72 -8.29
C PRO A 288 19.58 10.71 -8.12
N VAL A 289 18.84 9.94 -8.94
CA VAL A 289 17.37 9.93 -8.91
C VAL A 289 16.82 9.38 -7.60
N PHE A 290 17.60 8.57 -6.87
CA PHE A 290 17.23 8.01 -5.58
C PHE A 290 17.68 8.88 -4.38
N SER A 291 18.30 10.04 -4.60
CA SER A 291 18.69 10.95 -3.52
C SER A 291 17.65 12.06 -3.29
N SER A 292 17.38 12.36 -2.02
CA SER A 292 16.54 13.49 -1.60
C SER A 292 17.31 14.83 -1.50
N GLY A 293 18.53 14.90 -2.03
CA GLY A 293 19.28 16.16 -2.19
C GLY A 293 20.69 16.17 -1.56
N THR A 294 21.14 15.08 -0.97
CA THR A 294 22.53 14.92 -0.51
C THR A 294 23.31 14.00 -1.45
N PHE A 295 24.55 14.36 -1.75
CA PHE A 295 25.41 13.61 -2.65
C PHE A 295 26.71 13.24 -1.94
N PRO A 296 27.30 12.08 -2.24
CA PRO A 296 28.61 11.74 -1.73
C PRO A 296 29.66 12.74 -2.26
N SER A 297 30.72 12.95 -1.49
CA SER A 297 31.91 13.71 -1.89
C SER A 297 32.69 13.04 -3.03
N GLY A 298 32.51 11.73 -3.25
CA GLY A 298 33.03 10.99 -4.39
C GLY A 298 32.26 9.69 -4.62
N ASN A 299 32.22 9.21 -5.86
CA ASN A 299 31.38 8.07 -6.29
C ASN A 299 32.18 7.03 -7.09
N SER A 300 33.45 6.87 -6.73
CA SER A 300 34.32 5.84 -7.29
C SER A 300 35.35 5.39 -6.26
N TRP A 301 35.84 4.15 -6.42
CA TRP A 301 36.91 3.64 -5.57
C TRP A 301 38.17 4.52 -5.55
N PRO A 302 38.70 5.02 -6.69
CA PRO A 302 39.88 5.88 -6.67
C PRO A 302 39.68 7.20 -5.91
N GLU A 303 38.49 7.79 -5.95
CA GLU A 303 38.19 9.01 -5.19
C GLU A 303 38.12 8.73 -3.68
N ALA A 304 37.47 7.63 -3.29
CA ALA A 304 37.41 7.21 -1.89
C ALA A 304 38.82 6.90 -1.34
N GLU A 305 39.65 6.19 -2.12
CA GLU A 305 41.02 5.87 -1.76
C GLU A 305 41.88 7.13 -1.62
N ALA A 306 41.78 8.07 -2.56
CA ALA A 306 42.48 9.35 -2.49
C ALA A 306 42.10 10.15 -1.23
N ALA A 307 40.82 10.22 -0.87
CA ALA A 307 40.35 10.93 0.33
C ALA A 307 40.87 10.28 1.63
N ILE A 308 40.95 8.95 1.68
CA ILE A 308 41.53 8.23 2.82
C ILE A 308 43.03 8.53 2.95
N LEU A 309 43.77 8.43 1.85
CA LEU A 309 45.22 8.71 1.83
C LEU A 309 45.51 10.17 2.21
N GLU A 310 44.74 11.11 1.68
CA GLU A 310 44.86 12.53 2.05
C GLU A 310 44.65 12.72 3.55
N ARG A 311 43.65 12.06 4.15
CA ARG A 311 43.43 12.15 5.60
C ARG A 311 44.59 11.55 6.40
N ILE A 312 45.18 10.46 5.93
CA ILE A 312 46.39 9.83 6.50
C ILE A 312 47.57 10.81 6.45
N ASP A 313 47.83 11.39 5.30
CA ASP A 313 48.97 12.30 5.08
C ASP A 313 48.83 13.61 5.86
N GLN A 314 47.60 14.08 6.10
CA GLN A 314 47.33 15.28 6.89
C GLN A 314 47.39 15.05 8.41
N ALA A 315 47.47 13.81 8.89
CA ALA A 315 47.46 13.53 10.32
C ALA A 315 48.80 13.88 10.98
N VAL A 316 48.74 14.75 11.99
CA VAL A 316 49.92 15.19 12.75
C VAL A 316 50.24 14.25 13.93
N TYR A 317 49.22 13.56 14.48
CA TYR A 317 49.37 12.72 15.67
C TYR A 317 48.81 11.31 15.47
N THR A 318 47.48 11.17 15.42
CA THR A 318 46.78 9.89 15.28
C THR A 318 45.51 10.06 14.44
N ILE A 319 45.07 8.97 13.82
CA ILE A 319 43.75 8.86 13.21
C ILE A 319 43.01 7.73 13.92
N ASP A 320 41.79 8.02 14.36
CA ASP A 320 40.86 6.99 14.81
C ASP A 320 40.06 6.49 13.61
N VAL A 321 40.18 5.19 13.32
CA VAL A 321 39.50 4.56 12.19
C VAL A 321 38.64 3.41 12.70
N ALA A 322 37.36 3.41 12.33
CA ALA A 322 36.48 2.26 12.45
C ALA A 322 36.30 1.64 11.06
N VAL A 323 36.76 0.40 10.88
CA VAL A 323 36.71 -0.30 9.59
C VAL A 323 35.91 -1.58 9.74
N TYR A 324 34.97 -1.79 8.80
CA TYR A 324 34.18 -3.01 8.71
C TYR A 324 34.33 -3.59 7.30
N ASN A 325 34.48 -4.92 7.18
CA ASN A 325 34.56 -5.64 5.91
C ASN A 325 35.61 -5.11 4.90
N ALA A 326 36.74 -4.60 5.37
CA ALA A 326 37.85 -4.23 4.50
C ALA A 326 38.66 -5.46 4.08
N ASN A 327 38.28 -6.08 2.97
CA ASN A 327 39.12 -7.04 2.27
C ASN A 327 39.88 -6.29 1.18
N LEU A 328 41.01 -5.68 1.53
CA LEU A 328 41.77 -4.84 0.61
C LEU A 328 43.25 -5.25 0.61
N ASP A 329 43.62 -6.03 -0.40
CA ASP A 329 45.03 -6.35 -0.72
C ASP A 329 45.87 -5.09 -1.04
N HIS A 330 45.20 -3.94 -1.24
CA HIS A 330 45.80 -2.67 -1.61
C HIS A 330 46.28 -1.81 -0.43
N TRP A 331 45.86 -2.11 0.82
CA TRP A 331 46.32 -1.36 2.00
C TRP A 331 47.70 -1.81 2.49
N ILE A 332 48.18 -2.96 1.98
CA ILE A 332 49.40 -3.63 2.44
C ILE A 332 50.68 -2.97 1.88
N ASP A 333 50.59 -2.08 0.88
CA ASP A 333 51.74 -1.30 0.39
C ASP A 333 51.82 0.11 0.99
N ALA A 334 51.23 0.32 2.17
CA ALA A 334 51.54 1.46 3.03
C ALA A 334 52.90 1.24 3.74
N SER A 335 53.96 1.08 2.94
CA SER A 335 55.36 1.16 3.40
C SER A 335 55.74 2.55 3.93
N SER A 336 54.78 3.48 3.99
CA SER A 336 54.86 4.79 4.63
C SER A 336 54.11 4.91 5.97
N MET A 337 53.40 3.88 6.46
CA MET A 337 52.87 3.94 7.84
C MET A 337 54.04 3.86 8.83
N PRO A 338 54.28 4.88 9.68
CA PRO A 338 55.27 4.77 10.73
C PRO A 338 54.83 3.64 11.64
N THR A 339 55.63 2.58 11.70
CA THR A 339 55.46 1.44 12.60
C THR A 339 55.58 1.90 14.06
N SER A 340 54.54 2.53 14.58
CA SER A 340 54.31 2.73 16.02
C SER A 340 52.87 3.21 16.29
N ALA A 341 51.87 2.49 15.81
CA ALA A 341 50.52 2.60 16.36
C ALA A 341 49.91 1.20 16.34
N GLY A 342 49.99 0.51 17.47
CA GLY A 342 49.25 -0.74 17.66
C GLY A 342 47.76 -0.42 17.62
N CYS A 343 47.01 -1.06 16.73
CA CYS A 343 45.57 -1.22 16.91
C CYS A 343 45.33 -1.82 18.29
N LYS A 344 44.58 -1.10 19.13
CA LYS A 344 43.90 -1.67 20.27
C LYS A 344 42.43 -1.81 19.95
#